data_AF-A0A3B8U5D7-F1
#
_entry.id   AF-A0A3B8U5D7-F1
#
_cell.length_a   1.000
_cell.length_b   1.000
_cell.length_c   1.000
_cell.angle_alpha   90.00
_cell.angle_beta   90.00
_cell.angle_gamma   90.00
#
_symmetry.space_group_name_H-M   'P 1'
#
loop_
_entity.id
_entity.type
_entity.pdbx_description
1 polymer ?
#
loop_
_entity_poly.entity_id
_entity_poly.type
_entity_poly.pdbx_seq_one_letter_code
_entity_poly.pdbx_strand_id
1 'polypeptide(L)'
;KCIATCLHMMQGTPYVYQGEELGMTNYPFRSVKDFNDLESINAYYELTEKMGWNPSEIFPKIANKSRDNARTPMQWDDSANAGFTTGKPWLAVNPNYVKINAAEQVMREDSVFHYYKKLIGLRHTYEIIVYGHYDLLEAEDPDLYVYTRELNGQKLLVVC
;
A
#
# COMPACT_ATOMS: atom_id res chain seq x y z
N LYS A 1 -9.07 -0.92 0.52
CA LYS A 1 -10.23 -1.35 -0.30
C LYS A 1 -10.59 -0.34 -1.38
N CYS A 2 -10.95 0.92 -1.06
CA CYS A 2 -11.23 1.96 -2.06
C CYS A 2 -10.09 2.10 -3.11
N ILE A 3 -8.84 2.30 -2.66
CA ILE A 3 -7.66 2.37 -3.54
C ILE A 3 -7.52 1.13 -4.44
N ALA A 4 -7.76 -0.07 -3.89
CA ALA A 4 -7.72 -1.32 -4.65
C ALA A 4 -8.78 -1.35 -5.76
N THR A 5 -10.02 -0.92 -5.47
CA THR A 5 -11.08 -0.80 -6.49
C THR A 5 -10.69 0.19 -7.57
N CYS A 6 -10.22 1.38 -7.17
CA CYS A 6 -9.83 2.44 -8.09
C CYS A 6 -8.79 1.94 -9.09
N LEU A 7 -7.74 1.26 -8.63
CA LEU A 7 -6.64 0.80 -9.51
C LEU A 7 -6.96 -0.50 -10.25
N HIS A 8 -7.56 -1.51 -9.60
CA HIS A 8 -7.76 -2.82 -10.23
C HIS A 8 -8.86 -2.81 -11.31
N MET A 9 -9.76 -1.83 -11.30
CA MET A 9 -10.81 -1.68 -12.30
C MET A 9 -10.41 -0.78 -13.49
N MET A 10 -9.16 -0.27 -13.53
CA MET A 10 -8.60 0.47 -14.67
C MET A 10 -8.12 -0.46 -15.80
N GLN A 11 -7.88 0.16 -16.97
CA GLN A 11 -7.26 -0.49 -18.11
C GLN A 11 -5.75 -0.63 -17.89
N GLY A 12 -5.20 -1.83 -18.09
CA GLY A 12 -3.76 -2.10 -17.88
C GLY A 12 -3.48 -3.43 -17.20
N THR A 13 -2.28 -3.59 -16.65
CA THR A 13 -1.89 -4.78 -15.87
C THR A 13 -1.62 -4.34 -14.43
N PRO A 14 -2.51 -4.63 -13.46
CA PRO A 14 -2.30 -4.24 -12.08
C PRO A 14 -1.14 -5.05 -11.47
N TYR A 15 -0.35 -4.38 -10.64
CA TYR A 15 0.68 -4.99 -9.81
C TYR A 15 0.25 -4.84 -8.35
N VAL A 16 0.45 -5.88 -7.55
CA VAL A 16 0.19 -5.87 -6.10
C VAL A 16 1.53 -6.00 -5.40
N TYR A 17 1.87 -5.03 -4.55
CA TYR A 17 3.08 -5.11 -3.74
C TYR A 17 2.84 -5.95 -2.48
N GLN A 18 3.85 -6.66 -1.99
CA GLN A 18 3.70 -7.53 -0.80
C GLN A 18 3.19 -6.74 0.41
N GLY A 19 2.09 -7.19 1.00
CA GLY A 19 1.46 -6.54 2.15
C GLY A 19 0.41 -5.48 1.79
N GLU A 20 0.31 -5.08 0.53
CA GLU A 20 -0.75 -4.19 0.04
C GLU A 20 -2.13 -4.86 0.16
N GLU A 21 -2.19 -6.16 -0.10
CA GLU A 21 -3.38 -6.99 0.05
C GLU A 21 -3.81 -7.16 1.51
N LEU A 22 -2.93 -6.83 2.47
CA LEU A 22 -3.25 -6.76 3.89
C LEU A 22 -3.56 -5.33 4.35
N GLY A 23 -3.30 -4.31 3.52
CA GLY A 23 -3.33 -2.92 3.96
C GLY A 23 -2.25 -2.61 5.00
N MET A 24 -1.05 -3.19 4.84
CA MET A 24 0.12 -2.81 5.65
C MET A 24 0.37 -1.29 5.54
N THR A 25 0.90 -0.71 6.61
CA THR A 25 1.06 0.75 6.74
C THR A 25 2.52 1.13 6.88
N ASN A 26 2.80 2.42 6.66
CA ASN A 26 4.08 3.03 7.01
C ASN A 26 4.50 2.68 8.45
N TYR A 27 5.81 2.54 8.65
CA TYR A 27 6.39 2.20 9.94
C TYR A 27 6.58 3.46 10.79
N PRO A 28 6.30 3.42 12.11
CA PRO A 28 6.44 4.58 12.99
C PRO A 28 7.91 4.81 13.38
N PHE A 29 8.76 5.19 12.42
CA PHE A 29 10.17 5.53 12.65
C PHE A 29 10.30 6.64 13.71
N ARG A 30 11.25 6.50 14.64
CA ARG A 30 11.48 7.44 15.74
C ARG A 30 12.83 8.14 15.64
N SER A 31 13.77 7.56 14.91
CA SER A 31 15.10 8.14 14.72
C SER A 31 15.73 7.72 13.40
N VAL A 32 16.77 8.45 12.97
CA VAL A 32 17.56 8.09 11.77
C VAL A 32 18.19 6.69 11.87
N LYS A 33 18.41 6.19 13.10
CA LYS A 33 18.99 4.85 13.36
C LYS A 33 18.01 3.72 13.05
N ASP A 34 16.72 4.03 12.92
CA ASP A 34 15.69 3.05 12.58
C ASP A 34 15.66 2.78 11.06
N PHE A 35 16.27 3.65 10.24
CA PHE A 35 16.42 3.43 8.80
C PHE A 35 17.58 2.50 8.50
N ASN A 36 17.41 1.69 7.46
CA ASN A 36 18.48 0.97 6.77
C ASN A 36 18.71 1.53 5.35
N ASP A 37 17.80 2.38 4.85
CA ASP A 37 17.88 3.02 3.55
C ASP A 37 18.92 4.14 3.50
N LEU A 38 19.98 3.94 2.71
CA LEU A 38 21.05 4.93 2.52
C LEU A 38 20.53 6.27 1.99
N GLU A 39 19.49 6.27 1.14
CA GLU A 39 18.90 7.51 0.62
C GLU A 39 18.28 8.33 1.76
N SER A 40 17.46 7.70 2.61
CA SER A 40 16.86 8.34 3.78
C SER A 40 17.90 8.86 4.78
N ILE A 41 18.94 8.06 5.03
CA ILE A 41 20.05 8.41 5.94
C ILE A 41 20.83 9.60 5.39
N ASN A 42 21.22 9.56 4.11
CA ASN A 42 21.98 10.63 3.46
C ASN A 42 21.16 11.92 3.38
N ALA A 43 19.87 11.82 3.00
CA ALA A 43 18.97 12.96 2.95
C ALA A 43 18.83 13.64 4.32
N TYR A 44 18.74 12.86 5.40
CA TYR A 44 18.69 13.41 6.76
C TYR A 44 19.94 14.25 7.05
N TYR A 45 21.14 13.69 6.91
CA TYR A 45 22.38 14.41 7.21
C TYR A 45 22.62 15.59 6.27
N GLU A 46 22.30 15.47 4.98
CA GLU A 46 22.42 16.59 4.04
C GLU A 46 21.50 17.75 4.43
N LEU A 47 20.22 17.46 4.70
CA LEU A 47 19.25 18.49 5.03
C LEU A 47 19.55 19.15 6.38
N THR A 48 19.95 18.37 7.39
CA THR A 48 20.21 18.92 8.72
C THR A 48 21.59 19.55 8.85
N GLU A 49 22.66 18.85 8.42
CA GLU A 49 24.03 19.28 8.69
C GLU A 49 24.58 20.24 7.62
N LYS A 50 24.20 20.06 6.35
CA LYS A 50 24.70 20.91 5.26
C LYS A 50 23.76 22.07 4.96
N MET A 51 22.45 21.84 5.02
CA MET A 51 21.45 22.85 4.66
C MET A 51 20.80 23.53 5.87
N GLY A 52 21.10 23.10 7.10
CA GLY A 52 20.66 23.76 8.33
C GLY A 52 19.18 23.60 8.66
N TRP A 53 18.48 22.62 8.08
CA TRP A 53 17.09 22.35 8.44
C TRP A 53 16.98 21.81 9.87
N ASN A 54 15.90 22.21 10.56
CA ASN A 54 15.59 21.69 11.88
C ASN A 54 15.28 20.18 11.81
N PRO A 55 16.04 19.31 12.52
CA PRO A 55 15.79 17.87 12.54
C PRO A 55 14.36 17.47 12.89
N SER A 56 13.71 18.15 13.83
CA SER A 56 12.34 17.82 14.25
C SER A 56 11.29 18.11 13.18
N GLU A 57 11.58 19.04 12.26
CA GLU A 57 10.66 19.42 11.18
C GLU A 57 10.87 18.57 9.93
N ILE A 58 12.13 18.19 9.64
CA ILE A 58 12.47 17.45 8.42
C ILE A 58 12.34 15.94 8.59
N PHE A 59 12.62 15.41 9.79
CA PHE A 59 12.57 13.96 10.04
C PHE A 59 11.20 13.34 9.71
N PRO A 60 10.03 13.90 10.12
CA PRO A 60 8.73 13.33 9.76
C PRO A 60 8.50 13.28 8.24
N LYS A 61 9.03 14.26 7.49
CA LYS A 61 8.92 14.31 6.03
C LYS A 61 9.76 13.22 5.36
N ILE A 62 10.97 12.98 5.87
CA ILE A 62 11.84 11.89 5.41
C ILE A 62 11.21 10.55 5.77
N ALA A 63 10.77 10.38 7.03
CA ALA A 63 10.12 9.16 7.49
C ALA A 63 8.89 8.80 6.65
N ASN A 64 8.07 9.79 6.26
CA ASN A 64 6.90 9.54 5.41
C ASN A 64 7.26 9.12 3.98
N LYS A 65 8.42 9.56 3.46
CA LYS A 65 8.87 9.26 2.08
C LYS A 65 9.86 8.11 1.99
N SER A 66 10.34 7.61 3.12
CA SER A 66 11.37 6.58 3.15
C SER A 66 10.89 5.31 2.46
N ARG A 67 11.75 4.73 1.63
CA ARG A 67 11.48 3.43 0.98
C ARG A 67 11.43 2.29 1.99
N ASP A 68 11.99 2.46 3.18
CA ASP A 68 11.92 1.45 4.24
C ASP A 68 10.51 1.22 4.77
N ASN A 69 9.56 2.16 4.55
CA ASN A 69 8.14 1.90 4.81
C ASN A 69 7.62 0.67 4.07
N ALA A 70 8.07 0.47 2.83
CA ALA A 70 7.69 -0.67 2.01
C ALA A 70 8.52 -1.93 2.32
N ARG A 71 9.60 -1.82 3.09
CA ARG A 71 10.58 -2.92 3.27
C ARG A 71 10.52 -3.58 4.63
N THR A 72 9.69 -3.09 5.55
CA THR A 72 9.51 -3.78 6.83
C THR A 72 9.03 -5.21 6.59
N PRO A 73 9.46 -6.18 7.40
CA PRO A 73 9.12 -7.58 7.18
C PRO A 73 7.62 -7.84 6.99
N MET A 74 7.30 -8.79 6.11
CA MET A 74 5.92 -9.22 5.88
C MET A 74 5.28 -9.72 7.18
N GLN A 75 4.01 -9.37 7.38
CA GLN A 75 3.27 -9.66 8.61
C GLN A 75 2.42 -10.92 8.43
N TRP A 76 3.00 -12.11 8.71
CA TRP A 76 2.33 -13.39 8.50
C TRP A 76 1.28 -13.70 9.57
N ASP A 77 1.63 -13.55 10.83
CA ASP A 77 0.76 -13.84 11.97
C ASP A 77 1.01 -12.88 13.15
N ASP A 78 0.42 -13.15 14.32
CA ASP A 78 0.56 -12.37 15.56
C ASP A 78 1.65 -12.91 16.51
N SER A 79 2.46 -13.87 16.06
CA SER A 79 3.59 -14.40 16.82
C SER A 79 4.81 -13.46 16.76
N ALA A 80 5.88 -13.81 17.47
CA ALA A 80 7.09 -13.00 17.49
C ALA A 80 7.60 -12.68 16.07
N ASN A 81 7.96 -11.41 15.84
CA ASN A 81 8.34 -10.87 14.53
C ASN A 81 7.28 -11.11 13.42
N ALA A 82 6.00 -11.18 13.77
CA ALA A 82 4.90 -11.48 12.87
C ALA A 82 5.06 -12.80 12.08
N GLY A 83 5.73 -13.80 12.67
CA GLY A 83 6.02 -15.07 12.01
C GLY A 83 7.07 -14.99 10.89
N PHE A 84 7.71 -13.82 10.68
CA PHE A 84 8.69 -13.63 9.61
C PHE A 84 10.01 -14.35 9.87
N THR A 85 10.47 -14.37 11.11
CA THR A 85 11.74 -15.01 11.49
C THR A 85 11.76 -15.37 12.97
N THR A 86 12.42 -16.47 13.30
CA THR A 86 12.75 -16.86 14.68
C THR A 86 13.98 -16.14 15.23
N GLY A 87 14.75 -15.46 14.35
CA GLY A 87 15.93 -14.69 14.71
C GLY A 87 15.64 -13.20 14.91
N LYS A 88 16.66 -12.37 14.64
CA LYS A 88 16.51 -10.92 14.60
C LYS A 88 16.23 -10.48 13.16
N PRO A 89 15.09 -9.81 12.87
CA PRO A 89 14.84 -9.31 11.53
C PRO A 89 15.84 -8.19 11.19
N TRP A 90 16.20 -8.09 9.91
CA TRP A 90 17.18 -7.11 9.43
C TRP A 90 16.66 -5.67 9.51
N LEU A 91 15.33 -5.51 9.45
CA LEU A 91 14.60 -4.27 9.72
C LEU A 91 13.47 -4.58 10.72
N ALA A 92 13.09 -3.61 11.55
CA ALA A 92 12.04 -3.82 12.55
C ALA A 92 10.68 -4.16 11.89
N VAL A 93 9.95 -5.10 12.49
CA VAL A 93 8.56 -5.42 12.10
C VAL A 93 7.65 -4.31 12.61
N ASN A 94 6.68 -3.88 11.81
CA ASN A 94 5.72 -2.86 12.24
C ASN A 94 4.94 -3.34 13.48
N PRO A 95 4.91 -2.59 14.60
CA PRO A 95 4.24 -3.03 15.82
C PRO A 95 2.75 -3.36 15.65
N ASN A 96 2.11 -2.89 14.57
CA ASN A 96 0.71 -3.18 14.28
C ASN A 96 0.46 -4.61 13.76
N TYR A 97 1.48 -5.47 13.61
CA TYR A 97 1.33 -6.83 13.10
C TYR A 97 0.35 -7.70 13.88
N VAL A 98 0.18 -7.43 15.18
CA VAL A 98 -0.83 -8.07 16.04
C VAL A 98 -2.28 -7.78 15.61
N LYS A 99 -2.50 -6.75 14.78
CA LYS A 99 -3.82 -6.39 14.22
C LYS A 99 -3.89 -6.57 12.70
N ILE A 100 -2.78 -6.40 12.00
CA ILE A 100 -2.70 -6.53 10.55
C ILE A 100 -1.76 -7.69 10.25
N ASN A 101 -2.29 -8.85 9.91
CA ASN A 101 -1.47 -9.97 9.48
C ASN A 101 -2.27 -10.91 8.54
N ALA A 102 -1.55 -11.75 7.82
CA ALA A 102 -2.16 -12.67 6.87
C ALA A 102 -3.07 -13.70 7.55
N ALA A 103 -2.65 -14.29 8.67
CA ALA A 103 -3.42 -15.30 9.40
C ALA A 103 -4.82 -14.80 9.79
N GLU A 104 -4.92 -13.57 10.30
CA GLU A 104 -6.18 -12.91 10.63
C GLU A 104 -7.03 -12.68 9.37
N GLN A 105 -6.44 -12.07 8.33
CA GLN A 105 -7.19 -11.64 7.15
C GLN A 105 -7.64 -12.77 6.23
N VAL A 106 -6.93 -13.89 6.22
CA VAL A 106 -7.34 -15.11 5.49
C VAL A 106 -8.55 -15.76 6.16
N MET A 107 -8.74 -15.59 7.47
CA MET A 107 -9.90 -16.15 8.19
C MET A 107 -11.11 -15.21 8.20
N ARG A 108 -10.89 -13.90 8.07
CA ARG A 108 -11.96 -12.91 8.09
C ARG A 108 -12.46 -12.58 6.68
N GLU A 109 -13.70 -12.93 6.38
CA GLU A 109 -14.31 -12.77 5.04
C GLU A 109 -14.37 -11.33 4.55
N ASP A 110 -14.51 -10.36 5.45
CA ASP A 110 -14.55 -8.93 5.13
C ASP A 110 -13.16 -8.27 5.19
N SER A 111 -12.07 -9.03 5.10
CA SER A 111 -10.70 -8.49 5.12
C SER A 111 -10.32 -7.72 3.84
N VAL A 112 -9.15 -7.06 3.88
CA VAL A 112 -8.56 -6.46 2.67
C VAL A 112 -8.13 -7.57 1.71
N PHE A 113 -7.57 -8.65 2.25
CA PHE A 113 -7.15 -9.82 1.47
C PHE A 113 -8.28 -10.40 0.62
N HIS A 114 -9.43 -10.68 1.24
CA HIS A 114 -10.59 -11.21 0.53
C HIS A 114 -11.15 -10.21 -0.50
N TYR A 115 -11.01 -8.91 -0.23
CA TYR A 115 -11.40 -7.88 -1.19
C TYR A 115 -10.50 -7.89 -2.43
N TYR A 116 -9.17 -7.98 -2.28
CA TYR A 116 -8.24 -8.16 -3.41
C TYR A 116 -8.54 -9.45 -4.19
N LYS A 117 -8.76 -10.56 -3.48
CA LYS A 117 -9.15 -11.85 -4.09
C LYS A 117 -10.42 -11.70 -4.95
N LYS A 118 -11.42 -10.97 -4.45
CA LYS A 118 -12.65 -10.66 -5.20
C LYS A 118 -12.37 -9.81 -6.44
N LEU A 119 -11.61 -8.72 -6.33
CA LEU A 119 -11.28 -7.85 -7.47
C LEU A 119 -10.52 -8.60 -8.56
N ILE A 120 -9.56 -9.45 -8.19
CA ILE A 120 -8.82 -10.31 -9.14
C ILE A 120 -9.77 -11.31 -9.81
N GLY A 121 -10.66 -11.94 -9.05
CA GLY A 121 -11.69 -12.85 -9.60
C GLY A 121 -12.62 -12.14 -10.61
N LEU A 122 -13.07 -10.93 -10.30
CA LEU A 122 -13.87 -10.10 -11.21
C LEU A 122 -13.10 -9.81 -12.51
N ARG A 123 -11.83 -9.39 -12.40
CA ARG A 123 -10.99 -9.08 -13.57
C ARG A 123 -10.80 -10.27 -14.51
N HIS A 124 -10.67 -11.49 -13.98
CA HIS A 124 -10.59 -12.70 -14.80
C HIS A 124 -11.93 -13.13 -15.40
N THR A 125 -13.05 -12.72 -14.78
CA THR A 125 -14.40 -13.10 -15.22
C THR A 125 -14.95 -12.15 -16.29
N TYR A 126 -14.64 -10.85 -16.17
CA TYR A 126 -15.26 -9.80 -16.98
C TYR A 126 -14.22 -9.09 -17.86
N GLU A 127 -14.26 -9.39 -19.16
CA GLU A 127 -13.38 -8.79 -20.17
C GLU A 127 -13.43 -7.25 -20.22
N ILE A 128 -14.57 -6.64 -19.86
CA ILE A 128 -14.73 -5.18 -19.79
C ILE A 128 -13.72 -4.51 -18.83
N ILE A 129 -13.27 -5.23 -17.79
CA ILE A 129 -12.28 -4.73 -16.85
C ILE A 129 -10.87 -4.72 -17.48
N VAL A 130 -10.59 -5.64 -18.41
CA VAL A 130 -9.29 -5.72 -19.09
C VAL A 130 -9.26 -4.82 -20.32
N TYR A 131 -10.24 -4.96 -21.20
CA TYR A 131 -10.23 -4.40 -22.55
C TYR A 131 -11.19 -3.22 -22.75
N GLY A 132 -12.08 -2.93 -21.80
CA GLY A 132 -13.05 -1.85 -21.94
C GLY A 132 -12.38 -0.47 -22.03
N HIS A 133 -12.93 0.41 -22.87
CA HIS A 133 -12.48 1.79 -22.98
C HIS A 133 -12.72 2.53 -21.66
N TYR A 134 -11.73 3.29 -21.19
CA TYR A 134 -11.82 4.09 -19.98
C TYR A 134 -12.34 5.50 -20.29
N ASP A 135 -13.28 5.99 -19.49
CA ASP A 135 -13.76 7.37 -19.55
C ASP A 135 -13.94 7.96 -18.14
N LEU A 136 -13.29 9.10 -17.86
CA LEU A 136 -13.31 9.77 -16.55
C LEU A 136 -14.57 10.62 -16.42
N LEU A 137 -15.24 10.52 -15.28
CA LEU A 137 -16.41 11.31 -14.91
C LEU A 137 -16.08 12.19 -13.70
N GLU A 138 -16.84 13.28 -13.52
CA GLU A 138 -16.71 14.19 -12.36
C GLU A 138 -15.28 14.70 -12.11
N ALA A 139 -14.53 15.03 -13.17
CA ALA A 139 -13.10 15.36 -13.09
C ALA A 139 -12.74 16.54 -12.16
N GLU A 140 -13.70 17.41 -11.88
CA GLU A 140 -13.53 18.60 -11.02
C GLU A 140 -14.04 18.39 -9.59
N ASP A 141 -14.65 17.24 -9.28
CA ASP A 141 -15.11 16.93 -7.93
C ASP A 141 -13.90 16.61 -7.03
N PRO A 142 -13.75 17.29 -5.87
CA PRO A 142 -12.59 17.10 -5.01
C PRO A 142 -12.63 15.80 -4.18
N ASP A 143 -13.80 15.19 -4.04
CA ASP A 143 -14.05 14.06 -3.13
C ASP A 143 -14.35 12.75 -3.87
N LEU A 144 -14.67 12.80 -5.17
CA LEU A 144 -15.05 11.64 -5.97
C LEU A 144 -14.01 11.29 -7.04
N TYR A 145 -13.70 10.00 -7.16
CA TYR A 145 -13.01 9.48 -8.35
C TYR A 145 -13.93 8.51 -9.09
N VAL A 146 -14.51 8.96 -10.19
CA VAL A 146 -15.54 8.23 -10.93
C VAL A 146 -15.11 7.98 -12.36
N TYR A 147 -15.26 6.76 -12.85
CA TYR A 147 -15.01 6.46 -14.25
C TYR A 147 -15.86 5.30 -14.75
N THR A 148 -15.96 5.18 -16.07
CA THR A 148 -16.60 4.03 -16.71
C THR A 148 -15.60 3.19 -17.49
N ARG A 149 -15.96 1.92 -17.66
CA ARG A 149 -15.36 0.99 -18.63
C ARG A 149 -16.44 0.55 -19.59
N GLU A 150 -16.20 0.64 -20.89
CA GLU A 150 -17.17 0.25 -21.93
C GLU A 150 -16.60 -0.80 -22.88
N LEU A 151 -17.33 -1.89 -23.10
CA LEU A 151 -16.96 -2.96 -24.05
C LEU A 151 -18.22 -3.65 -24.58
N ASN A 152 -18.36 -3.82 -25.90
CA ASN A 152 -19.43 -4.60 -26.53
C ASN A 152 -20.86 -4.23 -26.06
N GLY A 153 -21.13 -2.92 -25.88
CA GLY A 153 -22.42 -2.42 -25.42
C GLY A 153 -22.69 -2.61 -23.91
N GLN A 154 -21.73 -3.16 -23.17
CA GLN A 154 -21.74 -3.21 -21.70
C GLN A 154 -21.01 -1.99 -21.13
N LYS A 155 -21.43 -1.56 -19.93
CA LYS A 155 -20.85 -0.46 -19.18
C LYS A 155 -20.65 -0.87 -17.72
N LEU A 156 -19.44 -0.65 -17.20
CA LEU A 156 -19.10 -0.77 -15.80
C LEU A 156 -18.85 0.64 -15.26
N LEU A 157 -19.55 1.03 -14.19
CA LEU A 157 -19.30 2.26 -13.45
C LEU A 157 -18.46 1.95 -12.21
N VAL A 158 -17.39 2.70 -12.01
CA VAL A 158 -16.53 2.64 -10.82
C VAL A 158 -16.65 3.97 -10.10
N VAL A 159 -16.92 3.91 -8.79
CA VAL A 159 -17.05 5.07 -7.90
C VAL A 159 -16.17 4.81 -6.69
N CYS A 160 -15.26 5.73 -6.38
CA CYS A 160 -14.31 5.64 -5.27
C CYS A 160 -14.34 6.91 -4.44
#